data_AF-A0AA38IRI6-F1
#
_entry.id   AF-A0AA38IRI6-F1
#
_cell.length_a   1.000
_cell.length_b   1.000
_cell.length_c   1.000
_cell.angle_alpha   90.00
_cell.angle_beta   90.00
_cell.angle_gamma   90.00
#
_symmetry.space_group_name_H-M   'P 1'
#
loop_
_entity.id
_entity.type
_entity.pdbx_description
1 polymer ?
#
loop_
_entity_poly.entity_id
_entity_poly.type
_entity_poly.pdbx_seq_one_letter_code
_entity_poly.pdbx_strand_id
1 'polypeptide(L)'
;MESRLQNLTTENSLLRGEIEKLNKLCQSRPTSDCNLTPTDVSTKTSYADAIAKNSQQTVIVKPKDQEQPINKTKSDILSKINPVESSLNIGKVKNLKEGSVLLGCDDVSKFKQLSETNKLYNDYDIKVVKTLRPRIRIAGISDSVDENNILKYLVKQNEIIFDKDSEYKLLIKFSKIKNNEDRFQVLVEVDVSTYKRALSLGHCLIGLDGCSIYSGIGVSRCFQCNGFNHSSSKCNKELSCPKCSDKHKIQDCKAENLCCGNCFNLKRDGKSQDIDTNHAAWDYNSCHAYNLAVNKIKQDVFGLPI
;
A
#
# COMPACT_ATOMS: atom_id res chain seq x y z
N MET A 1 40.86 -23.83 35.93
CA MET A 1 40.56 -23.62 34.50
C MET A 1 39.88 -24.86 33.91
N GLU A 2 40.38 -26.05 34.21
CA GLU A 2 39.85 -27.35 33.76
C GLU A 2 38.38 -27.60 34.17
N SER A 3 37.99 -27.31 35.41
CA SER A 3 36.59 -27.46 35.88
C SER A 3 35.57 -26.66 35.06
N ARG A 4 35.94 -25.49 34.54
CA ARG A 4 35.06 -24.63 33.74
C ARG A 4 34.91 -25.15 32.30
N LEU A 5 35.98 -25.72 31.75
CA LEU A 5 35.98 -26.37 30.44
C LEU A 5 35.19 -27.70 30.49
N GLN A 6 35.28 -28.42 31.59
CA GLN A 6 34.53 -29.65 31.80
C GLN A 6 33.02 -29.38 31.92
N ASN A 7 32.62 -28.35 32.67
CA ASN A 7 31.23 -27.91 32.75
C ASN A 7 30.67 -27.47 31.38
N LEU A 8 31.44 -26.69 30.61
CA LEU A 8 31.04 -26.28 29.25
C LEU A 8 30.90 -27.47 28.30
N THR A 9 31.72 -28.51 28.47
CA THR A 9 31.65 -29.72 27.64
C THR A 9 30.40 -30.54 27.99
N THR A 10 30.07 -30.64 29.28
CA THR A 10 28.84 -31.30 29.75
C THR A 10 27.59 -30.56 29.28
N GLU A 11 27.57 -29.23 29.37
CA GLU A 11 26.45 -28.40 28.93
C GLU A 11 26.23 -28.47 27.41
N ASN A 12 27.31 -28.45 26.62
CA ASN A 12 27.22 -28.65 25.16
C ASN A 12 26.74 -30.05 24.77
N SER A 13 27.09 -31.08 25.55
CA SER A 13 26.60 -32.44 25.33
C SER A 13 25.09 -32.54 25.60
N LEU A 14 24.61 -31.91 26.67
CA LEU A 14 23.19 -31.85 27.02
C LEU A 14 22.37 -31.11 25.95
N LEU A 15 22.86 -29.96 25.48
CA LEU A 15 22.19 -29.17 24.42
C LEU A 15 22.09 -29.94 23.10
N ARG A 16 23.14 -30.71 22.73
CA ARG A 16 23.11 -31.56 21.53
C ARG A 16 22.05 -32.67 21.65
N GLY A 17 21.90 -33.26 22.83
CA GLY A 17 20.86 -34.25 23.11
C GLY A 17 19.43 -33.68 23.02
N GLU A 18 19.22 -32.43 23.45
CA GLU A 18 17.93 -31.74 23.29
C GLU A 18 17.60 -31.41 21.83
N ILE A 19 18.58 -30.99 21.04
CA ILE A 19 18.42 -30.72 19.61
C ILE A 19 18.04 -32.01 18.85
N GLU A 20 18.65 -33.15 19.18
CA GLU A 20 18.28 -34.44 18.58
C GLU A 20 16.85 -34.87 18.96
N LYS A 21 16.41 -34.63 20.19
CA LYS A 21 15.02 -34.88 20.61
C LYS A 21 14.04 -34.00 19.84
N LEU A 22 14.33 -32.71 19.66
CA LEU A 22 13.51 -31.78 18.89
C LEU A 22 13.44 -32.16 17.41
N ASN A 23 14.56 -32.59 16.80
CA ASN A 23 14.57 -33.05 15.42
C ASN A 23 13.73 -34.31 15.21
N LYS A 24 13.76 -35.26 16.16
CA LYS A 24 12.89 -36.46 16.14
C LYS A 24 11.40 -36.11 16.30
N LEU A 25 11.08 -35.07 17.07
CA LEU A 25 9.72 -34.53 17.21
C LEU A 25 9.20 -33.82 15.94
N CYS A 26 10.09 -33.19 15.18
CA CYS A 26 9.75 -32.56 13.89
C CYS A 26 9.53 -33.59 12.77
N GLN A 27 10.19 -34.76 12.83
CA GLN A 27 10.10 -35.82 11.82
C GLN A 27 8.88 -36.75 11.98
N SER A 28 8.18 -36.70 13.11
CA SER A 28 7.01 -37.57 13.40
C SER A 28 5.65 -36.91 13.13
N ARG A 29 5.61 -35.69 12.58
CA ARG A 29 4.37 -35.10 12.07
C ARG A 29 4.04 -35.69 10.70
N PRO A 30 2.80 -36.13 10.42
CA PRO A 30 2.46 -36.66 9.10
C PRO A 30 2.62 -35.56 8.04
N THR A 31 3.59 -35.74 7.15
CA THR A 31 3.66 -35.03 5.88
C THR A 31 2.50 -35.52 5.02
N SER A 32 1.47 -34.68 4.86
CA SER A 32 0.53 -34.87 3.75
C SER A 32 1.28 -34.54 2.45
N ASP A 33 1.16 -35.44 1.49
CA ASP A 33 2.03 -35.64 0.33
C ASP A 33 2.28 -34.43 -0.57
N CYS A 34 3.53 -34.31 -1.02
CA CYS A 34 3.85 -33.70 -2.30
C CYS A 34 5.12 -34.33 -2.91
N ASN A 35 4.95 -35.55 -3.43
CA ASN A 35 5.81 -36.05 -4.50
C ASN A 35 5.15 -35.67 -5.83
N LEU A 36 5.71 -34.68 -6.54
CA LEU A 36 5.43 -34.44 -7.95
C LEU A 36 6.74 -34.54 -8.73
N THR A 37 6.77 -35.49 -9.64
CA THR A 37 7.77 -35.66 -10.70
C THR A 37 7.68 -34.50 -11.72
N PRO A 38 8.77 -34.20 -12.44
CA PRO A 38 8.84 -33.03 -13.32
C PRO A 38 8.23 -33.35 -14.69
N THR A 39 6.95 -33.03 -14.88
CA THR A 39 6.37 -32.86 -16.23
C THR A 39 5.34 -31.73 -16.21
N ASP A 40 5.59 -30.72 -17.05
CA ASP A 40 4.70 -29.65 -17.51
C ASP A 40 3.98 -28.80 -16.43
N VAL A 41 4.75 -27.96 -15.75
CA VAL A 41 4.20 -26.82 -15.01
C VAL A 41 4.51 -25.54 -15.77
N SER A 42 3.47 -24.99 -16.43
CA SER A 42 3.37 -23.60 -16.83
C SER A 42 3.96 -22.71 -15.73
N THR A 43 5.09 -22.07 -16.00
CA THR A 43 5.84 -21.22 -15.08
C THR A 43 4.97 -20.06 -14.58
N LYS A 44 4.31 -20.25 -13.44
CA LYS A 44 3.70 -19.14 -12.70
C LYS A 44 4.85 -18.27 -12.21
N THR A 45 4.93 -17.07 -12.77
CA THR A 45 5.87 -16.01 -12.42
C THR A 45 5.82 -15.77 -10.91
N SER A 46 6.96 -15.70 -10.22
CA SER A 46 6.95 -15.52 -8.78
C SER A 46 6.41 -14.13 -8.40
N TYR A 47 5.88 -13.99 -7.19
CA TYR A 47 5.40 -12.71 -6.65
C TYR A 47 6.50 -11.62 -6.66
N ALA A 48 7.76 -12.00 -6.49
CA ALA A 48 8.90 -11.08 -6.61
C ALA A 48 9.10 -10.62 -8.07
N ASP A 49 8.96 -11.53 -9.04
CA ASP A 49 9.10 -11.24 -10.47
C ASP A 49 7.93 -10.40 -11.02
N ALA A 50 6.72 -10.60 -10.50
CA ALA A 50 5.55 -9.80 -10.86
C ALA A 50 5.65 -8.34 -10.35
N ILE A 51 6.33 -8.13 -9.22
CA ILE A 51 6.50 -6.82 -8.60
C ILE A 51 7.73 -6.07 -9.15
N ALA A 52 8.84 -6.76 -9.43
CA ALA A 52 9.99 -6.17 -10.11
C ALA A 52 9.61 -5.59 -11.49
N LYS A 53 8.60 -6.16 -12.15
CA LYS A 53 8.07 -5.68 -13.45
C LYS A 53 7.07 -4.51 -13.34
N ASN A 54 6.55 -4.19 -12.15
CA ASN A 54 5.44 -3.24 -11.99
C ASN A 54 5.80 -1.97 -11.19
N SER A 55 7.10 -1.71 -11.01
CA SER A 55 7.65 -0.51 -10.37
C SER A 55 7.78 0.69 -11.32
N GLN A 56 7.39 0.54 -12.59
CA GLN A 56 7.53 1.61 -13.58
C GLN A 56 6.73 2.85 -13.18
N GLN A 57 7.41 3.98 -13.09
CA GLN A 57 6.76 5.26 -12.90
C GLN A 57 5.87 5.55 -14.11
N THR A 58 4.73 6.20 -13.89
CA THR A 58 3.75 6.42 -14.95
C THR A 58 3.74 7.87 -15.41
N VAL A 59 3.60 8.07 -16.70
CA VAL A 59 3.52 9.38 -17.35
C VAL A 59 2.20 9.47 -18.08
N ILE A 60 1.44 10.53 -17.82
CA ILE A 60 0.26 10.89 -18.60
C ILE A 60 0.68 11.88 -19.65
N VAL A 61 0.39 11.57 -20.91
CA VAL A 61 0.51 12.47 -22.05
C VAL A 61 -0.91 12.89 -22.43
N LYS A 62 -1.25 14.16 -22.16
CA LYS A 62 -2.57 14.73 -22.43
C LYS A 62 -2.47 15.70 -23.61
N PRO A 63 -3.22 15.53 -24.71
CA PRO A 63 -3.23 16.51 -25.79
C PRO A 63 -3.82 17.83 -25.29
N LYS A 64 -3.26 18.95 -25.75
CA LYS A 64 -3.83 20.29 -25.49
C LYS A 64 -5.14 20.49 -26.26
N ASP A 65 -5.25 19.85 -27.42
CA ASP A 65 -6.50 19.69 -28.16
C ASP A 65 -7.31 18.51 -27.60
N GLN A 66 -8.45 18.81 -26.96
CA GLN A 66 -9.28 17.82 -26.27
C GLN A 66 -10.10 16.94 -27.22
N GLU A 67 -10.26 17.34 -28.48
CA GLU A 67 -10.98 16.56 -29.49
C GLU A 67 -10.07 15.57 -30.22
N GLN A 68 -8.77 15.62 -29.95
CA GLN A 68 -7.80 14.79 -30.64
C GLN A 68 -8.06 13.28 -30.41
N PRO A 69 -8.11 12.46 -31.48
CA PRO A 69 -8.26 11.02 -31.33
C PRO A 69 -7.02 10.39 -30.71
N ILE A 70 -7.23 9.40 -29.85
CA ILE A 70 -6.16 8.73 -29.10
C ILE A 70 -5.09 8.07 -29.97
N ASN A 71 -5.46 7.61 -31.17
CA ASN A 71 -4.52 6.99 -32.10
C ASN A 71 -3.47 7.99 -32.58
N LYS A 72 -3.86 9.25 -32.80
CA LYS A 72 -2.94 10.32 -33.16
C LYS A 72 -1.96 10.61 -32.01
N THR A 73 -2.44 10.67 -30.77
CA THR A 73 -1.57 10.79 -29.59
C THR A 73 -0.52 9.68 -29.53
N LYS A 74 -0.90 8.42 -29.79
CA LYS A 74 0.04 7.29 -29.81
C LYS A 74 1.06 7.39 -30.95
N SER A 75 0.62 7.77 -32.14
CA SER A 75 1.51 7.98 -33.30
C SER A 75 2.51 9.12 -33.07
N ASP A 76 2.07 10.21 -32.46
CA ASP A 76 2.92 11.35 -32.13
C ASP A 76 3.95 10.99 -31.05
N ILE A 77 3.55 10.21 -30.03
CA ILE A 77 4.48 9.69 -29.03
C ILE A 77 5.52 8.77 -29.70
N LEU A 78 5.09 7.83 -30.55
CA LEU A 78 6.00 6.88 -31.19
C LEU A 78 6.96 7.56 -32.18
N SER A 79 6.49 8.55 -32.93
CA SER A 79 7.30 9.29 -33.90
C SER A 79 8.28 10.26 -33.23
N LYS A 80 7.84 10.97 -32.18
CA LYS A 80 8.69 11.93 -31.46
C LYS A 80 9.55 11.27 -30.39
N ILE A 81 9.15 10.14 -29.83
CA ILE A 81 9.89 9.40 -28.79
C ILE A 81 9.83 7.93 -29.15
N ASN A 82 10.68 7.52 -30.10
CA ASN A 82 10.81 6.12 -30.48
C ASN A 82 11.47 5.34 -29.32
N PRO A 83 10.74 4.42 -28.64
CA PRO A 83 11.26 3.72 -27.47
C PRO A 83 12.48 2.84 -27.77
N VAL A 84 12.57 2.31 -29.00
CA VAL A 84 13.66 1.42 -29.42
C VAL A 84 14.96 2.22 -29.57
N GLU A 85 14.93 3.31 -30.34
CA GLU A 85 16.08 4.18 -30.57
C GLU A 85 16.53 4.87 -29.28
N SER A 86 15.55 5.29 -28.47
CA SER A 86 15.82 5.96 -27.21
C SER A 86 16.22 5.00 -26.09
N SER A 87 16.23 3.68 -26.30
CA SER A 87 16.48 2.70 -25.24
C SER A 87 15.64 2.99 -23.98
N LEU A 88 14.32 3.10 -24.18
CA LEU A 88 13.31 3.27 -23.13
C LEU A 88 12.38 2.06 -23.13
N ASN A 89 12.17 1.44 -21.97
CA ASN A 89 11.19 0.36 -21.85
C ASN A 89 9.84 0.93 -21.44
N ILE A 90 8.96 1.08 -22.43
CA ILE A 90 7.56 1.40 -22.19
C ILE A 90 6.82 0.13 -21.79
N GLY A 91 6.29 0.09 -20.57
CA GLY A 91 5.45 -1.01 -20.11
C GLY A 91 3.98 -0.75 -20.38
N LYS A 92 3.16 -0.66 -19.33
CA LYS A 92 1.70 -0.64 -19.48
C LYS A 92 1.22 0.67 -20.12
N VAL A 93 0.56 0.55 -21.27
CA VAL A 93 -0.12 1.66 -21.94
C VAL A 93 -1.63 1.58 -21.65
N LYS A 94 -2.22 2.66 -21.13
CA LYS A 94 -3.67 2.77 -20.91
C LYS A 94 -4.24 3.96 -21.65
N ASN A 95 -5.41 3.74 -22.26
CA ASN A 95 -6.20 4.80 -22.85
C ASN A 95 -6.94 5.57 -21.76
N LEU A 96 -6.91 6.90 -21.82
CA LEU A 96 -7.67 7.79 -20.95
C LEU A 96 -8.67 8.61 -21.78
N LYS A 97 -9.49 9.41 -21.10
CA LYS A 97 -10.46 10.32 -21.74
C LYS A 97 -9.72 11.45 -22.48
N GLU A 98 -10.42 12.15 -23.38
CA GLU A 98 -9.90 13.33 -24.10
C GLU A 98 -8.57 13.02 -24.84
N GLY A 99 -8.53 11.88 -25.55
CA GLY A 99 -7.36 11.48 -26.34
C GLY A 99 -6.06 11.22 -25.56
N SER A 100 -6.12 11.21 -24.22
CA SER A 100 -4.94 11.12 -23.36
C SER A 100 -4.43 9.68 -23.23
N VAL A 101 -3.13 9.52 -23.04
CA VAL A 101 -2.46 8.21 -22.91
C VAL A 101 -1.65 8.17 -21.63
N LEU A 102 -1.80 7.10 -20.85
CA LEU A 102 -0.94 6.79 -19.71
C LEU A 102 0.08 5.73 -20.12
N LEU A 103 1.35 6.01 -19.84
CA LEU A 103 2.50 5.18 -20.19
C LEU A 103 3.24 4.78 -18.91
N GLY A 104 3.50 3.49 -18.72
CA GLY A 104 4.53 3.03 -17.79
C GLY A 104 5.90 3.19 -18.43
N CYS A 105 6.84 3.83 -17.74
CA CYS A 105 8.19 4.06 -18.22
C CYS A 105 9.19 3.66 -17.13
N ASP A 106 10.25 2.96 -17.51
CA ASP A 106 11.35 2.61 -16.62
C ASP A 106 12.22 3.82 -16.24
N ASP A 107 12.42 4.75 -17.18
CA ASP A 107 13.13 6.01 -16.95
C ASP A 107 12.30 7.24 -17.37
N VAL A 108 11.57 7.80 -16.39
CA VAL A 108 10.74 8.98 -16.61
C VAL A 108 11.55 10.26 -16.79
N SER A 109 12.75 10.35 -16.22
CA SER A 109 13.62 11.51 -16.38
C SER A 109 14.07 11.64 -17.83
N LYS A 110 14.48 10.51 -18.42
CA LYS A 110 14.84 10.43 -19.83
C LYS A 110 13.64 10.64 -20.75
N PHE A 111 12.47 10.08 -20.43
CA PHE A 111 11.24 10.38 -21.18
C PHE A 111 10.94 11.89 -21.19
N LYS A 112 11.07 12.53 -20.02
CA LYS A 112 10.86 13.98 -19.88
C LYS A 112 11.85 14.76 -20.74
N GLN A 113 13.13 14.43 -20.67
CA GLN A 113 14.16 15.08 -21.48
C GLN A 113 13.87 14.93 -22.98
N LEU A 114 13.53 13.73 -23.45
CA LEU A 114 13.20 13.49 -24.86
C LEU A 114 11.96 14.25 -25.29
N SER A 115 10.96 14.36 -24.42
CA SER A 115 9.76 15.15 -24.73
C SER A 115 10.02 16.65 -24.85
N GLU A 116 11.04 17.18 -24.16
CA GLU A 116 11.51 18.56 -24.33
C GLU A 116 12.32 18.70 -25.63
N THR A 117 13.33 17.85 -25.84
CA THR A 117 14.19 17.85 -27.04
C THR A 117 13.38 17.70 -28.33
N ASN A 118 12.41 16.78 -28.35
CA ASN A 118 11.61 16.47 -29.52
C ASN A 118 10.32 17.31 -29.60
N LYS A 119 10.22 18.37 -28.76
CA LYS A 119 9.14 19.36 -28.76
C LYS A 119 7.73 18.75 -28.62
N LEU A 120 7.63 17.61 -27.93
CA LEU A 120 6.34 16.97 -27.64
C LEU A 120 5.51 17.85 -26.69
N TYR A 121 6.16 18.58 -25.78
CA TYR A 121 5.51 19.54 -24.86
C TYR A 121 4.72 20.67 -25.55
N ASN A 122 4.97 20.94 -26.83
CA ASN A 122 4.25 21.97 -27.56
C ASN A 122 2.77 21.59 -27.75
N ASP A 123 2.52 20.33 -28.10
CA ASP A 123 1.19 19.83 -28.43
C ASP A 123 0.53 19.09 -27.25
N TYR A 124 1.34 18.67 -26.26
CA TYR A 124 0.91 17.83 -25.15
C TYR A 124 1.34 18.37 -23.79
N ASP A 125 0.45 18.23 -22.80
CA ASP A 125 0.76 18.35 -21.39
C ASP A 125 1.24 16.99 -20.86
N ILE A 126 2.50 16.93 -20.44
CA ILE A 126 3.12 15.73 -19.92
C ILE A 126 3.16 15.81 -18.40
N LYS A 127 2.46 14.89 -17.75
CA LYS A 127 2.33 14.84 -16.29
C LYS A 127 2.90 13.53 -15.78
N VAL A 128 4.00 13.62 -15.04
CA VAL A 128 4.51 12.49 -14.27
C VAL A 128 3.52 12.22 -13.15
N VAL A 129 2.92 11.04 -13.18
CA VAL A 129 2.08 10.55 -12.09
C VAL A 129 3.03 10.06 -11.02
N LYS A 130 3.10 10.81 -9.92
CA LYS A 130 3.80 10.34 -8.73
C LYS A 130 3.12 9.07 -8.25
N THR A 131 3.86 7.98 -8.20
CA THR A 131 3.40 6.77 -7.52
C THR A 131 3.02 7.15 -6.10
N LEU A 132 1.81 6.78 -5.68
CA LEU A 132 1.37 6.97 -4.31
C LEU A 132 2.36 6.25 -3.40
N ARG A 133 3.12 7.00 -2.59
CA ARG A 133 4.02 6.38 -1.63
C ARG A 133 3.19 5.80 -0.49
N PRO A 134 3.42 4.53 -0.12
CA PRO A 134 2.71 3.92 0.98
C PRO A 134 3.08 4.62 2.29
N ARG A 135 2.19 4.50 3.27
CA ARG A 135 2.35 5.12 4.58
C ARG A 135 2.26 4.07 5.67
N ILE A 136 3.16 4.12 6.63
CA ILE A 136 3.08 3.32 7.86
C ILE A 136 2.60 4.22 9.01
N ARG A 137 1.74 3.67 9.86
CA ARG A 137 1.31 4.28 11.11
C ARG A 137 2.06 3.62 12.25
N ILE A 138 2.81 4.40 13.01
CA ILE A 138 3.56 3.93 14.18
C ILE A 138 2.86 4.44 15.41
N ALA A 139 2.52 3.55 16.35
CA ALA A 139 1.79 3.89 17.56
C ALA A 139 2.56 3.47 18.81
N GLY A 140 2.42 4.28 19.87
CA GLY A 140 3.02 4.00 21.18
C GLY A 140 4.29 4.78 21.47
N ILE A 141 4.53 5.91 20.79
CA ILE A 141 5.72 6.74 21.01
C ILE A 141 5.49 7.62 22.24
N SER A 142 6.43 7.65 23.19
CA SER A 142 6.38 8.52 24.37
C SER A 142 6.49 9.99 23.99
N ASP A 143 5.70 10.87 24.61
CA ASP A 143 5.77 12.33 24.44
C ASP A 143 7.12 12.94 24.87
N SER A 144 7.98 12.17 25.54
CA SER A 144 9.38 12.54 25.79
C SER A 144 10.28 12.55 24.55
N VAL A 145 9.86 11.92 23.44
CA VAL A 145 10.63 11.89 22.19
C VAL A 145 10.34 13.15 21.37
N ASP A 146 11.38 13.96 21.17
CA ASP A 146 11.31 15.16 20.33
C ASP A 146 11.00 14.81 18.86
N GLU A 147 10.11 15.59 18.25
CA GLU A 147 9.58 15.35 16.90
C GLU A 147 10.68 15.33 15.84
N ASN A 148 11.67 16.21 15.98
CA ASN A 148 12.81 16.29 15.05
C ASN A 148 13.72 15.05 15.14
N ASN A 149 13.66 14.32 16.25
CA ASN A 149 14.49 13.13 16.50
C ASN A 149 13.79 11.81 16.15
N ILE A 150 12.47 11.80 15.95
CA ILE A 150 11.70 10.58 15.67
C ILE A 150 12.27 9.82 14.47
N LEU A 151 12.42 10.49 13.32
CA LEU A 151 12.95 9.85 12.11
C LEU A 151 14.37 9.34 12.30
N LYS A 152 15.20 10.11 13.01
CA LYS A 152 16.59 9.76 13.29
C LYS A 152 16.67 8.49 14.14
N TYR A 153 15.85 8.37 15.18
CA TYR A 153 15.79 7.18 16.03
C TYR A 153 15.21 5.98 15.28
N LEU A 154 14.10 6.20 14.57
CA LEU A 154 13.44 5.18 13.77
C LEU A 154 14.41 4.53 12.76
N VAL A 155 15.18 5.33 12.02
CA VAL A 155 16.09 4.80 11.00
C VAL A 155 17.30 4.13 11.64
N LYS A 156 17.93 4.75 12.64
CA LYS A 156 19.15 4.22 13.26
C LYS A 156 18.93 2.96 14.09
N GLN A 157 17.77 2.80 14.73
CA GLN A 157 17.50 1.65 15.60
C GLN A 157 16.83 0.48 14.85
N ASN A 158 16.39 0.68 13.59
CA ASN A 158 15.62 -0.31 12.84
C ASN A 158 16.21 -0.54 11.44
N GLU A 159 17.50 -0.86 11.36
CA GLU A 159 18.22 -1.11 10.09
C GLU A 159 17.59 -2.25 9.25
N ILE A 160 16.91 -3.19 9.90
CA ILE A 160 16.16 -4.26 9.21
C ILE A 160 14.97 -3.68 8.42
N ILE A 161 14.39 -2.58 8.89
CA ILE A 161 13.28 -1.89 8.20
C ILE A 161 13.82 -0.84 7.23
N PHE A 162 14.83 -0.06 7.65
CA PHE A 162 15.39 1.07 6.91
C PHE A 162 16.84 0.80 6.53
N ASP A 163 17.06 0.42 5.26
CA ASP A 163 18.39 0.28 4.66
C ASP A 163 18.91 1.63 4.13
N LYS A 164 20.09 1.62 3.50
CA LYS A 164 20.76 2.82 2.95
C LYS A 164 20.00 3.48 1.80
N ASP A 165 19.21 2.71 1.07
CA ASP A 165 18.46 3.16 -0.11
C ASP A 165 17.00 3.52 0.24
N SER A 166 16.63 3.40 1.52
CA SER A 166 15.27 3.64 2.00
C SER A 166 14.92 5.12 1.91
N GLU A 167 13.80 5.41 1.25
CA GLU A 167 13.27 6.77 1.14
C GLU A 167 12.09 6.96 2.08
N TYR A 168 12.15 7.97 2.93
CA TYR A 168 11.11 8.21 3.93
C TYR A 168 10.89 9.70 4.20
N LYS A 169 9.66 10.03 4.61
CA LYS A 169 9.25 11.37 5.03
C LYS A 169 8.20 11.26 6.13
N LEU A 170 8.46 11.89 7.28
CA LEU A 170 7.43 12.06 8.30
C LEU A 170 6.36 13.00 7.75
N LEU A 171 5.11 12.57 7.76
CA LEU A 171 4.02 13.38 7.24
C LEU A 171 3.28 14.11 8.34
N ILE A 172 2.92 13.46 9.45
CA ILE A 172 2.05 14.05 10.49
C ILE A 172 2.22 13.33 11.83
N LYS A 173 2.44 14.08 12.93
CA LYS A 173 2.22 13.60 14.32
C LYS A 173 0.72 13.65 14.64
N PHE A 174 0.16 12.51 15.04
CA PHE A 174 -1.21 12.43 15.55
C PHE A 174 -1.18 12.44 17.08
N SER A 175 -1.94 13.35 17.69
CA SER A 175 -2.00 13.50 19.15
C SER A 175 -2.69 12.32 19.87
N LYS A 176 -2.29 12.18 21.14
CA LYS A 176 -2.76 11.33 22.26
C LYS A 176 -3.70 10.17 21.90
N ILE A 177 -3.23 8.95 22.19
CA ILE A 177 -4.07 7.75 22.13
C ILE A 177 -5.17 7.91 23.19
N LYS A 178 -6.46 7.80 22.79
CA LYS A 178 -7.58 7.71 23.75
C LYS A 178 -7.25 6.54 24.70
N ASN A 179 -6.95 6.83 25.96
CA ASN A 179 -6.53 5.92 27.05
C ASN A 179 -5.03 5.83 27.35
N ASN A 180 -4.15 6.59 26.68
CA ASN A 180 -2.74 6.69 27.07
C ASN A 180 -2.19 8.06 26.68
N GLU A 181 -2.40 9.04 27.55
CA GLU A 181 -2.16 10.46 27.25
C GLU A 181 -0.69 10.81 27.02
N ASP A 182 0.25 10.01 27.53
CA ASP A 182 1.68 10.24 27.37
C ASP A 182 2.24 9.59 26.09
N ARG A 183 1.35 9.02 25.26
CA ARG A 183 1.71 8.27 24.05
C ARG A 183 1.01 8.84 22.82
N PHE A 184 1.76 8.95 21.75
CA PHE A 184 1.28 9.46 20.47
C PHE A 184 1.51 8.48 19.32
N GLN A 185 0.98 8.85 18.15
CA GLN A 185 1.15 8.09 16.91
C GLN A 185 1.71 9.00 15.81
N VAL A 186 2.41 8.42 14.85
CA VAL A 186 2.92 9.15 13.68
C VAL A 186 2.58 8.44 12.40
N LEU A 187 2.46 9.22 11.32
CA LEU A 187 2.36 8.72 9.96
C LEU A 187 3.66 9.01 9.21
N VAL A 188 4.31 7.95 8.74
CA VAL A 188 5.54 8.06 7.96
C VAL A 188 5.24 7.56 6.55
N GLU A 189 5.51 8.40 5.55
CA GLU A 189 5.54 8.00 4.15
C GLU A 189 6.88 7.33 3.87
N VAL A 190 6.85 6.17 3.22
CA VAL A 190 8.02 5.35 2.96
C VAL A 190 7.96 4.81 1.53
N ASP A 191 9.07 4.32 1.01
CA ASP A 191 9.07 3.53 -0.22
C ASP A 191 8.40 2.15 -0.02
N VAL A 192 8.13 1.47 -1.14
CA VAL A 192 7.42 0.18 -1.15
C VAL A 192 8.22 -0.93 -0.44
N SER A 193 9.55 -0.94 -0.56
CA SER A 193 10.39 -1.97 0.05
C SER A 193 10.40 -1.82 1.57
N THR A 194 10.62 -0.60 2.06
CA THR A 194 10.56 -0.25 3.48
C THR A 194 9.18 -0.55 4.08
N TYR A 195 8.10 -0.20 3.38
CA TYR A 195 6.74 -0.51 3.82
C TYR A 195 6.52 -2.01 4.06
N LYS A 196 6.99 -2.86 3.15
CA LYS A 196 6.85 -4.32 3.29
C LYS A 196 7.61 -4.85 4.49
N ARG A 197 8.87 -4.42 4.68
CA ARG A 197 9.68 -4.83 5.84
C ARG A 197 9.04 -4.38 7.15
N ALA A 198 8.58 -3.13 7.20
CA ALA A 198 7.90 -2.55 8.34
C ALA A 198 6.64 -3.33 8.75
N LEU A 199 5.77 -3.68 7.79
CA LEU A 199 4.56 -4.47 8.07
C LEU A 199 4.86 -5.94 8.38
N SER A 200 5.88 -6.52 7.76
CA SER A 200 6.28 -7.90 8.04
C SER A 200 6.78 -8.07 9.47
N LEU A 201 7.47 -7.07 10.02
CA LEU A 201 7.91 -7.06 11.41
C LEU A 201 6.79 -6.63 12.36
N GLY A 202 5.99 -5.62 11.98
CA GLY A 202 4.85 -5.14 12.76
C GLY A 202 5.21 -4.34 14.01
N HIS A 203 6.50 -4.13 14.30
CA HIS A 203 6.99 -3.35 15.43
C HIS A 203 8.33 -2.68 15.11
N CYS A 204 8.67 -1.62 15.85
CA CYS A 204 9.96 -0.92 15.78
C CYS A 204 10.35 -0.31 17.12
N LEU A 205 11.61 0.10 17.22
CA LEU A 205 12.17 0.82 18.37
C LEU A 205 12.29 2.32 18.08
N ILE A 206 11.89 3.17 19.02
CA ILE A 206 12.11 4.62 18.97
C ILE A 206 12.57 5.08 20.35
N GLY A 207 13.85 5.42 20.49
CA GLY A 207 14.46 5.71 21.78
C GLY A 207 14.41 4.47 22.68
N LEU A 208 13.65 4.55 23.77
CA LEU A 208 13.40 3.44 24.71
C LEU A 208 12.06 2.72 24.46
N ASP A 209 11.29 3.17 23.47
CA ASP A 209 9.93 2.70 23.25
C ASP A 209 9.86 1.59 22.20
N GLY A 210 9.22 0.47 22.56
CA GLY A 210 8.71 -0.50 21.60
C GLY A 210 7.38 -0.04 21.04
N CYS A 211 7.35 0.26 19.74
CA CYS A 211 6.19 0.81 19.05
C CYS A 211 5.59 -0.21 18.08
N SER A 212 4.27 -0.20 17.92
CA SER A 212 3.58 -1.06 16.94
C SER A 212 3.45 -0.35 15.59
N ILE A 213 3.68 -1.10 14.51
CA ILE A 213 3.55 -0.62 13.13
C ILE A 213 2.27 -1.18 12.52
N TYR A 214 1.51 -0.29 11.89
CA TYR A 214 0.31 -0.63 11.14
C TYR A 214 0.35 -0.04 9.74
N SER A 215 -0.48 -0.58 8.85
CA SER A 215 -0.75 0.07 7.57
C SER A 215 -1.37 1.45 7.83
N GLY A 216 -0.74 2.50 7.31
CA GLY A 216 -1.27 3.86 7.27
C GLY A 216 -2.05 4.15 5.98
N ILE A 217 -2.34 3.13 5.17
CA ILE A 217 -3.16 3.24 3.97
C ILE A 217 -4.62 3.13 4.38
N GLY A 218 -5.35 4.24 4.30
CA GLY A 218 -6.79 4.29 4.52
C GLY A 218 -7.48 5.08 3.41
N VAL A 219 -8.79 4.87 3.28
CA VAL A 219 -9.64 5.68 2.39
C VAL A 219 -10.39 6.72 3.20
N SER A 220 -10.50 7.94 2.68
CA SER A 220 -11.39 8.94 3.26
C SER A 220 -12.84 8.61 2.91
N ARG A 221 -13.74 8.83 3.88
CA ARG A 221 -15.18 8.80 3.68
C ARG A 221 -15.68 10.21 3.34
N CYS A 222 -16.50 10.31 2.31
CA CYS A 222 -17.25 11.52 2.00
C CYS A 222 -18.28 11.77 3.11
N PHE A 223 -18.23 12.94 3.75
CA PHE A 223 -19.19 13.29 4.81
C PHE A 223 -20.60 13.61 4.28
N GLN A 224 -20.78 13.71 2.96
CA GLN A 224 -22.09 13.89 2.35
C GLN A 224 -22.77 12.56 2.02
N CYS A 225 -22.13 11.69 1.24
CA CYS A 225 -22.77 10.47 0.74
C CYS A 225 -22.27 9.17 1.39
N ASN A 226 -21.32 9.25 2.32
CA ASN A 226 -20.62 8.11 2.93
C ASN A 226 -19.77 7.24 1.99
N GLY A 227 -19.73 7.52 0.68
CA GLY A 227 -18.85 6.83 -0.25
C GLY A 227 -17.37 7.13 0.00
N PHE A 228 -16.48 6.32 -0.56
CA PHE A 228 -15.04 6.43 -0.35
C PHE A 228 -14.33 7.23 -1.46
N ASN A 229 -13.13 7.73 -1.12
CA ASN A 229 -12.16 8.33 -2.05
C ASN A 229 -12.62 9.60 -2.79
N HIS A 230 -13.45 10.42 -2.15
CA HIS A 230 -13.78 11.78 -2.61
C HIS A 230 -14.21 12.65 -1.42
N SER A 231 -14.04 13.97 -1.55
CA SER A 231 -14.49 14.93 -0.55
C SER A 231 -15.96 15.32 -0.75
N SER A 232 -16.62 15.80 0.31
CA SER A 232 -17.97 16.37 0.21
C SER A 232 -18.03 17.55 -0.76
N SER A 233 -16.97 18.38 -0.83
CA SER A 233 -16.91 19.53 -1.74
C SER A 233 -16.94 19.16 -3.23
N LYS A 234 -16.59 17.93 -3.58
CA LYS A 234 -16.63 17.39 -4.95
C LYS A 234 -17.70 16.30 -5.10
N CYS A 235 -18.61 16.18 -4.13
CA CYS A 235 -19.66 15.17 -4.13
C CYS A 235 -20.91 15.72 -4.82
N ASN A 236 -21.45 14.96 -5.76
CA ASN A 236 -22.70 15.27 -6.47
C ASN A 236 -23.86 14.36 -6.02
N LYS A 237 -23.66 13.57 -4.96
CA LYS A 237 -24.66 12.65 -4.43
C LYS A 237 -25.46 13.31 -3.30
N GLU A 238 -26.66 12.79 -3.08
CA GLU A 238 -27.50 13.21 -1.97
C GLU A 238 -26.84 12.93 -0.61
N LEU A 239 -27.25 13.71 0.39
CA LEU A 239 -26.88 13.49 1.78
C LEU A 239 -27.39 12.12 2.22
N SER A 240 -26.54 11.34 2.87
CA SER A 240 -26.88 10.06 3.45
C SER A 240 -26.40 10.00 4.89
N CYS A 241 -27.27 9.53 5.78
CA CYS A 241 -26.98 9.36 7.19
C CYS A 241 -25.95 8.23 7.36
N PRO A 242 -24.82 8.45 8.02
CA PRO A 242 -23.83 7.40 8.21
C PRO A 242 -24.27 6.28 9.16
N LYS A 243 -25.36 6.45 9.92
CA LYS A 243 -25.91 5.43 10.83
C LYS A 243 -26.87 4.48 10.12
N CYS A 244 -27.82 5.01 9.34
CA CYS A 244 -28.93 4.26 8.75
C CYS A 244 -29.09 4.42 7.24
N SER A 245 -28.24 5.20 6.59
CA SER A 245 -28.22 5.46 5.14
C SER A 245 -29.35 6.33 4.55
N ASP A 246 -30.32 6.75 5.35
CA ASP A 246 -31.41 7.64 4.90
C ASP A 246 -30.96 9.09 4.64
N LYS A 247 -31.84 9.88 4.01
CA LYS A 247 -31.54 11.26 3.57
C LYS A 247 -31.66 12.31 4.68
N HIS A 248 -30.85 12.20 5.73
CA HIS A 248 -30.78 13.17 6.83
C HIS A 248 -29.38 13.27 7.46
N LYS A 249 -29.17 14.30 8.29
CA LYS A 249 -27.94 14.43 9.08
C LYS A 249 -27.98 13.49 10.28
N ILE A 250 -26.82 13.01 10.73
CA ILE A 250 -26.73 12.11 11.88
C ILE A 250 -27.40 12.65 13.16
N GLN A 251 -27.41 13.97 13.34
CA GLN A 251 -28.05 14.65 14.48
C GLN A 251 -29.58 14.47 14.50
N ASP A 252 -30.19 14.30 13.33
CA ASP A 252 -31.63 14.12 13.14
C ASP A 252 -32.03 12.64 13.04
N CYS A 253 -31.05 11.73 13.19
CA CYS A 253 -31.26 10.31 12.99
C CYS A 253 -32.03 9.67 14.16
N LYS A 254 -33.21 9.13 13.87
CA LYS A 254 -34.07 8.41 14.84
C LYS A 254 -34.05 6.89 14.65
N ALA A 255 -33.25 6.38 13.70
CA ALA A 255 -33.18 4.96 13.43
C ALA A 255 -32.52 4.21 14.59
N GLU A 256 -33.14 3.11 15.00
CA GLU A 256 -32.60 2.17 16.00
C GLU A 256 -31.60 1.20 15.35
N ASN A 257 -31.92 0.75 14.14
CA ASN A 257 -31.09 -0.16 13.37
C ASN A 257 -29.95 0.55 12.65
N LEU A 258 -28.85 -0.18 12.46
CA LEU A 258 -27.71 0.28 11.66
C LEU A 258 -27.86 -0.17 10.21
N CYS A 259 -27.41 0.67 9.29
CA CYS A 259 -27.32 0.29 7.89
C CYS A 259 -26.19 1.05 7.21
N CYS A 260 -25.21 0.30 6.70
CA CYS A 260 -24.13 0.83 5.89
C CYS A 260 -24.53 0.85 4.42
N GLY A 261 -24.78 2.04 3.88
CA GLY A 261 -25.27 2.21 2.51
C GLY A 261 -24.29 1.73 1.46
N ASN A 262 -22.97 1.76 1.75
CA ASN A 262 -21.98 1.23 0.83
C ASN A 262 -22.04 -0.30 0.74
N CYS A 263 -22.10 -0.98 1.90
CA CYS A 263 -22.23 -2.45 1.97
C CYS A 263 -23.57 -2.91 1.40
N PHE A 264 -24.65 -2.17 1.69
CA PHE A 264 -25.97 -2.43 1.12
C PHE A 264 -25.96 -2.33 -0.41
N ASN A 265 -25.38 -1.27 -0.97
CA ASN A 265 -25.26 -1.12 -2.42
C ASN A 265 -24.42 -2.25 -3.04
N LEU A 266 -23.31 -2.65 -2.41
CA LEU A 266 -22.49 -3.77 -2.90
C LEU A 266 -23.25 -5.10 -2.93
N LYS A 267 -24.04 -5.38 -1.88
CA LYS A 267 -24.89 -6.56 -1.78
C LYS A 267 -25.97 -6.54 -2.87
N ARG A 268 -26.66 -5.40 -3.04
CA ARG A 268 -27.67 -5.20 -4.09
C ARG A 268 -27.10 -5.38 -5.50
N ASP A 269 -25.91 -4.87 -5.75
CA ASP A 269 -25.24 -4.96 -7.06
C ASP A 269 -24.69 -6.38 -7.35
N GLY A 270 -24.93 -7.37 -6.49
CA GLY A 270 -24.55 -8.77 -6.69
C GLY A 270 -23.06 -9.05 -6.58
N LYS A 271 -22.26 -8.12 -6.03
CA LYS A 271 -20.79 -8.24 -5.98
C LYS A 271 -20.29 -9.15 -4.86
N SER A 272 -21.11 -9.41 -3.84
CA SER A 272 -20.89 -10.45 -2.83
C SER A 272 -22.21 -10.75 -2.10
N GLN A 273 -22.46 -12.05 -1.88
CA GLN A 273 -23.71 -12.56 -1.28
C GLN A 273 -23.67 -12.49 0.26
N ASP A 274 -22.48 -12.56 0.86
CA ASP A 274 -22.24 -12.57 2.31
C ASP A 274 -21.61 -11.25 2.77
N ILE A 275 -22.36 -10.16 2.59
CA ILE A 275 -21.98 -8.84 3.12
C ILE A 275 -22.92 -8.50 4.28
N ASP A 276 -22.34 -8.30 5.46
CA ASP A 276 -23.02 -7.65 6.57
C ASP A 276 -23.25 -6.17 6.23
N THR A 277 -24.50 -5.74 6.36
CA THR A 277 -24.92 -4.37 6.13
C THR A 277 -25.34 -3.68 7.43
N ASN A 278 -25.49 -4.42 8.53
CA ASN A 278 -26.01 -3.94 9.81
C ASN A 278 -24.91 -3.33 10.68
N HIS A 279 -24.24 -2.32 10.14
CA HIS A 279 -23.22 -1.57 10.85
C HIS A 279 -23.22 -0.11 10.37
N ALA A 280 -22.63 0.78 11.15
CA ALA A 280 -22.51 2.18 10.77
C ALA A 280 -21.39 2.37 9.72
N ALA A 281 -21.50 3.40 8.88
CA ALA A 281 -20.52 3.71 7.84
C ALA A 281 -19.13 4.12 8.39
N TRP A 282 -19.01 4.43 9.69
CA TRP A 282 -17.73 4.72 10.36
C TRP A 282 -17.10 3.49 11.04
N ASP A 283 -17.78 2.34 11.04
CA ASP A 283 -17.19 1.09 11.52
C ASP A 283 -16.30 0.48 10.44
N TYR A 284 -15.06 0.95 10.37
CA TYR A 284 -14.12 0.54 9.33
C TYR A 284 -13.66 -0.91 9.45
N ASN A 285 -13.76 -1.52 10.64
CA ASN A 285 -13.26 -2.87 10.89
C ASN A 285 -14.19 -3.93 10.29
N SER A 286 -15.52 -3.73 10.41
CA SER A 286 -16.53 -4.64 9.87
C SER A 286 -16.94 -4.29 8.43
N CYS A 287 -16.66 -3.08 7.96
CA CYS A 287 -17.13 -2.60 6.66
C CYS A 287 -16.40 -3.25 5.46
N HIS A 288 -17.07 -4.20 4.80
CA HIS A 288 -16.56 -4.84 3.58
C HIS A 288 -16.27 -3.84 2.46
N ALA A 289 -17.14 -2.84 2.28
CA ALA A 289 -16.95 -1.80 1.26
C ALA A 289 -15.70 -0.95 1.49
N TYR A 290 -15.36 -0.68 2.75
CA TYR A 290 -14.13 0.02 3.13
C TYR A 290 -12.91 -0.82 2.79
N ASN A 291 -12.92 -2.10 3.14
CA ASN A 291 -11.83 -3.02 2.85
C ASN A 291 -11.57 -3.16 1.34
N LEU A 292 -12.62 -3.25 0.51
CA LEU A 292 -12.47 -3.23 -0.95
C LEU A 292 -11.85 -1.92 -1.45
N ALA A 293 -12.29 -0.78 -0.92
CA ALA A 293 -11.74 0.51 -1.30
C ALA A 293 -10.27 0.67 -0.90
N VAL A 294 -9.89 0.19 0.29
CA VAL A 294 -8.48 0.14 0.75
C VAL A 294 -7.65 -0.80 -0.13
N ASN A 295 -8.17 -1.99 -0.45
CA ASN A 295 -7.48 -2.95 -1.30
C ASN A 295 -7.25 -2.40 -2.70
N LYS A 296 -8.20 -1.64 -3.25
CA LYS A 296 -8.02 -0.95 -4.52
C LYS A 296 -6.88 0.06 -4.47
N ILE A 297 -6.78 0.88 -3.40
CA ILE A 297 -5.62 1.77 -3.22
C ILE A 297 -4.33 0.98 -3.09
N LYS A 298 -4.32 -0.12 -2.33
CA LYS A 298 -3.14 -0.98 -2.22
C LYS A 298 -2.73 -1.53 -3.59
N GLN A 299 -3.67 -1.96 -4.43
CA GLN A 299 -3.39 -2.39 -5.80
C GLN A 299 -2.80 -1.26 -6.65
N ASP A 300 -3.35 -0.05 -6.56
CA ASP A 300 -2.84 1.11 -7.28
C ASP A 300 -1.43 1.52 -6.81
N VAL A 301 -1.13 1.36 -5.52
CA VAL A 301 0.18 1.68 -4.91
C VAL A 301 1.22 0.60 -5.21
N PHE A 302 0.84 -0.68 -5.13
CA PHE A 302 1.78 -1.82 -5.17
C PHE A 302 1.77 -2.58 -6.50
N GLY A 303 0.91 -2.21 -7.45
CA GLY A 303 0.80 -2.87 -8.75
C GLY A 303 0.30 -4.32 -8.68
N LEU A 304 -0.53 -4.67 -7.70
CA LEU A 304 -1.03 -6.05 -7.56
C LEU A 304 -2.22 -6.30 -8.50
N PRO A 305 -2.31 -7.47 -9.17
CA PRO A 305 -3.50 -7.85 -9.93
C PRO A 305 -4.72 -8.05 -9.01
N ILE A 306 -5.92 -7.87 -9.59
CA ILE A 306 -7.23 -8.12 -8.96
C ILE A 306 -7.55 -9.60 -9.05
#